data_AF-A0A957S3H2-F1
#
_entry.id   AF-A0A957S3H2-F1
#
_cell.length_a   1.000
_cell.length_b   1.000
_cell.length_c   1.000
_cell.angle_alpha   90.00
_cell.angle_beta   90.00
_cell.angle_gamma   90.00
#
_symmetry.space_group_name_H-M   'P 1'
#
loop_
_entity.id
_entity.type
_entity.pdbx_description
1 polymer ?
#
loop_
_entity_poly.entity_id
_entity_poly.type
_entity_poly.pdbx_seq_one_letter_code
_entity_poly.pdbx_strand_id
1 'polypeptide(L)'
;MHFHSWFREEISVGEARAASFDTHAAAREVDVKAAQFIARAAGHAAGTAHMADHAPNAALYVIKAIKESSKQDEKDLLVEEEREWQQQQLPEGIKELVLSVM
;
A
#
# COMPACT_ATOMS: atom_id res chain seq x y z
N MET A 1 -0.24 -11.79 4.21
CA MET A 1 -1.14 -10.67 4.57
C MET A 1 -0.94 -10.34 6.06
N HIS A 2 0.23 -9.80 6.42
CA HIS A 2 0.71 -9.73 7.81
C HIS A 2 0.24 -8.50 8.60
N PHE A 3 -0.12 -7.39 7.92
CA PHE A 3 -0.64 -6.19 8.57
C PHE A 3 -1.91 -6.46 9.40
N HIS A 4 -2.88 -7.19 8.83
CA HIS A 4 -4.09 -7.56 9.55
C HIS A 4 -3.82 -8.51 10.71
N SER A 5 -2.85 -9.41 10.58
CA SER A 5 -2.43 -10.29 11.68
C SER A 5 -1.77 -9.52 12.81
N TRP A 6 -0.91 -8.53 12.51
CA TRP A 6 -0.36 -7.66 13.56
C TRP A 6 -1.46 -6.86 14.27
N PHE A 7 -2.40 -6.28 13.51
CA PHE A 7 -3.53 -5.54 14.08
C PHE A 7 -4.39 -6.41 15.01
N ARG A 8 -4.46 -7.72 14.75
CA ARG A 8 -5.14 -8.71 15.61
C ARG A 8 -4.24 -9.31 16.69
N GLU A 9 -3.06 -8.73 16.93
CA GLU A 9 -2.05 -9.20 17.90
C GLU A 9 -1.52 -10.62 17.64
N GLU A 10 -1.67 -11.14 16.41
CA GLU A 10 -1.25 -12.49 16.02
C GLU A 10 0.26 -12.58 15.70
N ILE A 11 0.89 -11.44 15.39
CA ILE A 11 2.33 -11.34 15.14
C ILE A 11 2.89 -10.06 15.77
N SER A 12 4.17 -10.09 16.11
CA SER A 12 4.92 -8.94 16.62
C SER A 12 5.22 -7.91 15.54
N VAL A 13 5.54 -6.69 15.97
CA VAL A 13 6.10 -5.64 15.08
C VAL A 13 7.37 -6.12 14.37
N GLY A 14 8.20 -6.91 15.06
CA GLY A 14 9.43 -7.47 14.50
C GLY A 14 9.16 -8.41 13.33
N GLU A 15 8.17 -9.30 13.46
CA GLU A 15 7.75 -10.22 12.39
C GLU A 15 7.11 -9.48 11.22
N ALA A 16 6.27 -8.47 11.48
CA ALA A 16 5.70 -7.62 10.43
C ALA A 16 6.80 -6.85 9.66
N ARG A 17 7.81 -6.35 10.37
CA ARG A 17 8.97 -5.66 9.77
C ARG A 17 9.84 -6.62 8.95
N ALA A 18 10.06 -7.84 9.42
CA ALA A 18 10.77 -8.87 8.65
C ALA A 18 10.03 -9.20 7.35
N ALA A 19 8.71 -9.43 7.43
CA ALA A 19 7.88 -9.66 6.24
C ALA A 19 7.89 -8.47 5.25
N SER A 20 7.94 -7.23 5.76
CA SER A 20 8.12 -6.03 4.94
C SER A 20 9.44 -6.07 4.14
N PHE A 21 10.55 -6.43 4.80
CA PHE A 21 11.84 -6.57 4.13
C PHE A 21 11.83 -7.68 3.07
N ASP A 22 11.30 -8.85 3.39
CA ASP A 22 11.21 -9.98 2.47
C ASP A 22 10.37 -9.62 1.24
N THR A 23 9.26 -8.93 1.45
CA THR A 23 8.39 -8.46 0.35
C THR A 23 9.11 -7.45 -0.53
N HIS A 24 9.85 -6.50 0.06
CA HIS A 24 10.66 -5.55 -0.71
C HIS A 24 11.81 -6.22 -1.45
N ALA A 25 12.42 -7.27 -0.89
CA ALA A 25 13.44 -8.08 -1.57
C ALA A 25 12.82 -8.79 -2.78
N ALA A 26 11.70 -9.50 -2.59
CA ALA A 26 10.97 -10.15 -3.68
C ALA A 26 10.56 -9.16 -4.78
N ALA A 27 10.12 -7.95 -4.42
CA ALA A 27 9.77 -6.91 -5.39
C ALA A 27 10.93 -6.49 -6.32
N ARG A 28 12.19 -6.66 -5.90
CA ARG A 28 13.36 -6.35 -6.74
C ARG A 28 13.56 -7.38 -7.85
N GLU A 29 13.14 -8.61 -7.62
CA GLU A 29 13.26 -9.74 -8.55
C GLU A 29 12.05 -9.87 -9.50
N VAL A 30 11.06 -8.98 -9.40
CA VAL A 30 9.87 -9.00 -10.25
C VAL A 30 10.08 -8.15 -11.50
N ASP A 31 10.02 -8.79 -12.67
CA ASP A 31 10.17 -8.12 -13.97
C ASP A 31 8.91 -7.38 -14.43
N VAL A 32 7.73 -7.90 -14.07
CA VAL A 32 6.45 -7.27 -14.43
C VAL A 32 6.22 -6.04 -13.55
N LYS A 33 6.28 -4.84 -14.16
CA LYS A 33 6.35 -3.58 -13.42
C LYS A 33 5.15 -3.33 -12.50
N ALA A 34 3.93 -3.66 -12.94
CA ALA A 34 2.73 -3.56 -12.12
C ALA A 34 2.80 -4.49 -10.90
N ALA A 35 3.25 -5.73 -11.09
CA ALA A 35 3.42 -6.70 -10.00
C ALA A 35 4.54 -6.28 -9.03
N GLN A 36 5.63 -5.69 -9.53
CA GLN A 36 6.67 -5.09 -8.69
C GLN A 36 6.09 -3.97 -7.81
N PHE A 37 5.22 -3.12 -8.34
CA PHE A 37 4.58 -2.06 -7.56
C PHE A 37 3.61 -2.60 -6.51
N ILE A 38 2.80 -3.62 -6.84
CA ILE A 38 1.94 -4.30 -5.85
C ILE A 38 2.77 -4.92 -4.72
N ALA A 39 3.88 -5.60 -5.05
CA ALA A 39 4.78 -6.15 -4.02
C ALA A 39 5.35 -5.04 -3.12
N ARG A 40 5.75 -3.89 -3.68
CA ARG A 40 6.19 -2.73 -2.88
C ARG A 40 5.06 -2.18 -2.00
N ALA A 41 3.83 -2.12 -2.50
CA ALA A 41 2.67 -1.70 -1.73
C ALA A 41 2.44 -2.61 -0.52
N ALA A 42 2.51 -3.93 -0.72
CA ALA A 42 2.38 -4.91 0.36
C ALA A 42 3.51 -4.79 1.39
N GLY A 43 4.76 -4.54 0.96
CA GLY A 43 5.88 -4.28 1.86
C GLY A 43 5.65 -3.05 2.73
N HIS A 44 5.14 -1.96 2.16
CA HIS A 44 4.77 -0.77 2.91
C HIS A 44 3.59 -1.01 3.87
N ALA A 45 2.56 -1.73 3.45
CA ALA A 45 1.43 -2.07 4.32
C ALA A 45 1.88 -2.86 5.55
N ALA A 46 2.78 -3.85 5.39
CA ALA A 46 3.38 -4.55 6.52
C ALA A 46 4.27 -3.64 7.38
N GLY A 47 5.02 -2.73 6.75
CA GLY A 47 5.87 -1.74 7.42
C GLY A 47 5.10 -0.77 8.33
N THR A 48 3.81 -0.54 8.08
CA THR A 48 2.95 0.30 8.92
C THR A 48 2.92 -0.13 10.38
N ALA A 49 3.06 -1.44 10.66
CA ALA A 49 3.16 -1.96 12.03
C ALA A 49 4.39 -1.43 12.78
N HIS A 50 5.46 -1.08 12.06
CA HIS A 50 6.67 -0.49 12.62
C HIS A 50 6.58 1.04 12.69
N MET A 51 6.10 1.69 11.61
CA MET A 51 6.04 3.15 11.47
C MET A 51 4.85 3.55 10.57
N ALA A 52 4.00 4.46 11.05
CA ALA A 52 2.80 4.90 10.33
C ALA A 52 3.10 5.53 8.96
N ASP A 53 4.27 6.13 8.77
CA ASP A 53 4.71 6.78 7.51
C ASP A 53 4.80 5.83 6.31
N HIS A 54 4.73 4.51 6.53
CA HIS A 54 4.61 3.55 5.45
C HIS A 54 3.21 3.47 4.84
N ALA A 55 2.15 3.86 5.56
CA ALA A 55 0.78 3.76 5.05
C ALA A 55 0.53 4.59 3.77
N PRO A 56 0.96 5.87 3.67
CA PRO A 56 0.81 6.63 2.42
C PRO A 56 1.58 6.01 1.25
N ASN A 57 2.72 5.38 1.52
CA ASN A 57 3.51 4.72 0.49
C ASN A 57 2.83 3.45 -0.04
N ALA A 58 2.12 2.70 0.82
CA ALA A 58 1.33 1.56 0.38
C ALA A 58 0.28 1.99 -0.65
N ALA A 59 -0.52 3.02 -0.32
CA ALA A 59 -1.53 3.61 -1.19
C ALA A 59 -0.93 4.10 -2.53
N LEU A 60 0.18 4.85 -2.46
CA LEU A 60 0.86 5.37 -3.65
C LEU A 60 1.34 4.27 -4.61
N TYR A 61 1.86 3.16 -4.09
CA TYR A 61 2.34 2.07 -4.93
C TYR A 61 1.20 1.27 -5.57
N VAL A 62 0.02 1.18 -4.95
CA VAL A 62 -1.17 0.64 -5.63
C VAL A 62 -1.56 1.51 -6.82
N ILE A 63 -1.60 2.85 -6.64
CA ILE A 63 -1.86 3.78 -7.75
C ILE A 63 -0.83 3.63 -8.87
N LYS A 64 0.45 3.43 -8.55
CA LYS A 64 1.49 3.15 -9.56
C LYS A 64 1.25 1.83 -10.28
N ALA A 65 0.80 0.80 -9.58
CA ALA A 65 0.48 -0.48 -10.19
C ALA A 65 -0.68 -0.36 -11.18
N ILE A 66 -1.76 0.32 -10.80
CA ILE A 66 -2.90 0.58 -11.69
C ILE A 66 -2.46 1.34 -12.94
N LYS A 67 -1.70 2.44 -12.76
CA LYS A 67 -1.18 3.22 -13.90
C LYS A 67 -0.34 2.39 -14.88
N GLU A 68 0.37 1.40 -14.36
CA GLU A 68 1.22 0.51 -15.16
C GLU A 68 0.42 -0.59 -15.86
N SER A 69 -0.64 -1.12 -15.23
CA SER A 69 -1.45 -2.20 -15.79
C SER A 69 -2.60 -1.75 -16.69
N SER A 70 -3.04 -0.49 -16.57
CA SER A 70 -4.22 0.02 -17.27
C SER A 70 -3.91 0.55 -18.67
N LYS A 71 -4.89 0.42 -19.57
CA LYS A 71 -4.86 1.08 -20.87
C LYS A 71 -4.89 2.60 -20.71
N GLN A 72 -4.37 3.31 -21.71
CA GLN A 72 -4.18 4.76 -21.61
C GLN A 72 -5.50 5.54 -21.46
N ASP A 73 -6.57 5.07 -22.08
CA ASP A 73 -7.92 5.66 -22.06
C ASP A 73 -8.69 5.38 -20.77
N GLU A 74 -8.37 4.29 -20.07
CA GLU A 74 -9.01 3.89 -18.79
C GLU A 74 -8.22 4.36 -17.56
N LYS A 75 -6.98 4.80 -17.75
CA LYS A 75 -6.00 5.05 -16.67
C LYS A 75 -6.47 6.05 -15.62
N ASP A 76 -6.97 7.20 -16.05
CA ASP A 76 -7.34 8.28 -15.14
C ASP A 76 -8.59 7.90 -14.32
N LEU A 77 -9.56 7.24 -14.95
CA LEU A 77 -10.75 6.73 -14.29
C LEU A 77 -10.39 5.72 -13.19
N LEU A 78 -9.59 4.70 -13.51
CA LEU A 78 -9.20 3.66 -12.56
C LEU A 78 -8.34 4.19 -11.41
N VAL A 79 -7.52 5.22 -11.68
CA VAL A 79 -6.74 5.90 -10.63
C VAL A 79 -7.65 6.66 -9.68
N GLU A 80 -8.69 7.33 -10.19
CA GLU A 80 -9.63 8.08 -9.36
C GLU A 80 -10.50 7.14 -8.51
N GLU A 81 -11.03 6.08 -9.11
CA GLU A 81 -11.79 5.04 -8.39
C GLU A 81 -10.99 4.45 -7.23
N GLU A 82 -9.71 4.14 -7.44
CA GLU A 82 -8.83 3.64 -6.38
C GLU A 82 -8.58 4.70 -5.30
N ARG A 83 -8.40 5.98 -5.65
CA ARG A 83 -8.22 7.05 -4.65
C ARG A 83 -9.46 7.22 -3.79
N GLU A 84 -10.63 7.25 -4.40
CA GLU A 84 -11.91 7.34 -3.68
C GLU A 84 -12.07 6.15 -2.74
N TRP A 85 -11.78 4.93 -3.22
CA TRP A 85 -11.83 3.74 -2.39
C TRP A 85 -10.84 3.81 -1.20
N GLN A 86 -9.58 4.21 -1.45
CA GLN A 86 -8.57 4.39 -0.40
C GLN A 86 -9.02 5.41 0.65
N GLN A 87 -9.61 6.53 0.24
CA GLN A 87 -10.15 7.54 1.15
C GLN A 87 -11.33 7.03 1.97
N GLN A 88 -12.16 6.14 1.40
CA GLN A 88 -13.26 5.50 2.13
C GLN A 88 -12.77 4.48 3.17
N GLN A 89 -11.57 3.94 3.03
CA GLN A 89 -10.98 3.05 4.03
C GLN A 89 -10.40 3.79 5.25
N LEU A 90 -10.28 5.13 5.19
CA LEU A 90 -9.76 5.92 6.29
C LEU A 90 -10.84 6.11 7.38
N PRO A 91 -10.52 5.88 8.66
CA PRO A 91 -11.39 6.31 9.76
C PRO A 91 -11.63 7.82 9.70
N GLU A 92 -12.82 8.28 10.09
CA GLU A 92 -13.26 9.67 9.90
C GLU A 92 -12.25 10.72 10.39
N GLY A 93 -11.72 10.57 11.62
CA GLY A 93 -10.72 11.49 12.17
C GLY A 93 -9.34 11.45 11.47
N ILE A 94 -9.02 10.35 10.80
CA ILE A 94 -7.79 10.24 9.97
C ILE A 94 -8.05 10.80 8.58
N LYS A 95 -9.25 10.59 8.02
CA LYS A 95 -9.65 11.10 6.71
C LYS A 95 -9.54 12.62 6.67
N GLU A 96 -10.06 13.31 7.68
CA GLU A 96 -9.93 14.78 7.78
C GLU A 96 -8.46 15.23 7.79
N LEU A 97 -7.62 14.57 8.59
CA LEU A 97 -6.20 14.90 8.69
C LEU A 97 -5.47 14.69 7.35
N VAL A 98 -5.69 13.54 6.71
CA VAL A 98 -5.05 13.20 5.43
C VAL A 98 -5.49 14.15 4.32
N LEU A 99 -6.78 14.45 4.22
CA LEU A 99 -7.31 15.36 3.20
C LEU A 99 -6.92 16.84 3.43
N SER A 100 -6.52 17.22 4.64
CA SER A 100 -6.08 18.59 4.94
C SER A 100 -4.66 18.91 4.44
N VAL A 101 -3.86 17.89 4.10
CA VAL A 101 -2.45 18.04 3.69
C VAL A 101 -2.17 17.55 2.27
N MET A 102 -3.21 17.09 1.56
CA MET A 102 -3.16 16.70 0.14
C MET A 102 -3.59 17.86 -0.74
#